data_AF-A0A9D5YCS9-F1
#
_entry.id   AF-A0A9D5YCS9-F1
#
_cell.length_a   1.000
_cell.length_b   1.000
_cell.length_c   1.000
_cell.angle_alpha   90.00
_cell.angle_beta   90.00
_cell.angle_gamma   90.00
#
_symmetry.space_group_name_H-M   'P 1'
#
loop_
_entity.id
_entity.type
_entity.pdbx_description
1 polymer ?
#
loop_
_entity_poly.entity_id
_entity_poly.type
_entity_poly.pdbx_seq_one_letter_code
_entity_poly.pdbx_strand_id
1 'polypeptide(L)'
;MGLFKKTFCAFCDTKIGSFNKGKKFRDGELCCECSEMLSINWHDTIKYDLSDAANHIDERKKNIDILKNNFNPTAYYGFRPTLFVDENRKLFCITLGGARESYGDEPRYINENCDLFSFSQIEDTMISSSENGVHTLTVTIKNHPWATKLIFKDRIASNYEDLLVVDAQLRRIFYAEK
;
A
#
# COMPACT_ATOMS: atom_id res chain seq x y z
N MET A 1 -29.41 28.03 9.22
CA MET A 1 -29.64 27.35 7.93
C MET A 1 -28.42 26.49 7.58
N GLY A 2 -28.65 25.17 7.47
CA GLY A 2 -27.80 24.05 7.01
C GLY A 2 -26.27 24.19 6.93
N LEU A 3 -25.57 23.62 7.91
CA LEU A 3 -24.10 23.56 8.04
C LEU A 3 -23.40 22.49 7.18
N PHE A 4 -23.96 22.12 6.02
CA PHE A 4 -23.40 21.04 5.19
C PHE A 4 -23.46 21.39 3.70
N LYS A 5 -22.31 21.81 3.14
CA LYS A 5 -22.13 21.90 1.69
C LYS A 5 -22.18 20.47 1.14
N LYS A 6 -23.22 20.15 0.37
CA LYS A 6 -23.34 18.86 -0.31
C LYS A 6 -22.24 18.81 -1.38
N THR A 7 -21.26 17.92 -1.21
CA THR A 7 -20.29 17.57 -2.25
C THR A 7 -20.73 16.29 -2.95
N PHE A 8 -20.38 16.14 -4.22
CA PHE A 8 -20.67 14.96 -5.03
C PHE A 8 -19.36 14.31 -5.44
N CYS A 9 -19.35 12.98 -5.56
CA CYS A 9 -18.19 12.25 -6.02
C CYS A 9 -17.92 12.55 -7.48
N ALA A 10 -16.67 12.92 -7.81
CA ALA A 10 -16.30 13.26 -9.17
C ALA A 10 -16.31 12.08 -10.17
N PHE A 11 -16.38 10.83 -9.69
CA PHE A 11 -16.35 9.63 -10.55
C PHE A 11 -17.71 8.96 -10.73
N CYS A 12 -18.57 8.97 -9.70
CA CYS A 12 -19.85 8.26 -9.75
C CYS A 12 -21.06 9.16 -9.44
N ASP A 13 -20.85 10.46 -9.26
CA ASP A 13 -21.87 11.46 -8.90
C ASP A 13 -22.66 11.13 -7.61
N THR A 14 -22.23 10.15 -6.83
CA THR A 14 -22.84 9.82 -5.54
C THR A 14 -22.62 10.98 -4.58
N LYS A 15 -23.68 11.37 -3.87
CA LYS A 15 -23.64 12.43 -2.88
C LYS A 15 -22.75 12.03 -1.70
N ILE A 16 -21.73 12.83 -1.42
CA ILE A 16 -20.86 12.68 -0.26
C ILE A 16 -21.52 13.39 0.92
N GLY A 17 -22.10 12.61 1.83
CA GLY A 17 -22.64 13.11 3.09
C GLY A 17 -21.52 13.43 4.09
N SER A 18 -21.80 14.27 5.08
CA SER A 18 -20.84 14.67 6.11
C SER A 18 -20.34 13.53 7.01
N PHE A 19 -20.93 12.34 6.90
CA PHE A 19 -20.50 11.11 7.57
C PHE A 19 -19.77 10.13 6.64
N ASN A 20 -19.85 10.31 5.30
CA ASN A 20 -19.12 9.46 4.37
C ASN A 20 -17.67 9.96 4.30
N LYS A 21 -16.74 9.14 4.80
CA LYS A 21 -15.29 9.39 4.74
C LYS A 21 -14.81 9.26 3.28
N GLY A 22 -15.03 10.30 2.48
CA GLY A 22 -14.44 10.44 1.16
C GLY A 22 -12.95 10.82 1.23
N LYS A 23 -12.25 10.69 0.11
CA LYS A 23 -10.89 11.25 -0.05
C LYS A 23 -10.96 12.54 -0.85
N LYS A 24 -10.34 13.60 -0.30
CA LYS A 24 -10.22 14.90 -0.97
C LYS A 24 -8.96 14.94 -1.83
N PHE A 25 -9.13 15.51 -3.02
CA PHE A 25 -8.11 15.83 -4.01
C PHE A 25 -8.04 17.35 -4.19
N ARG A 26 -7.06 17.84 -4.95
CA ARG A 26 -6.86 19.26 -5.17
C ARG A 26 -8.07 19.92 -5.84
N ASP A 27 -8.67 19.23 -6.81
CA ASP A 27 -9.73 19.71 -7.69
C ASP A 27 -11.08 18.99 -7.47
N GLY A 28 -11.21 18.14 -6.44
CA GLY A 28 -12.50 17.54 -6.08
C GLY A 28 -12.44 16.48 -4.97
N GLU A 29 -13.46 15.62 -4.91
CA GLU A 29 -13.62 14.63 -3.84
C GLU A 29 -14.16 13.31 -4.40
N LEU A 30 -13.68 12.19 -3.85
CA LEU A 30 -14.16 10.84 -4.13
C LEU A 30 -14.94 10.29 -2.95
N CYS A 31 -16.04 9.57 -3.20
CA CYS A 31 -16.74 8.83 -2.15
C CYS A 31 -15.88 7.68 -1.61
N CYS A 32 -16.31 7.06 -0.50
CA CYS A 32 -15.58 5.95 0.12
C CYS A 32 -15.34 4.80 -0.86
N GLU A 33 -16.36 4.36 -1.59
CA GLU A 33 -16.27 3.28 -2.57
C GLU A 33 -15.26 3.58 -3.68
N CYS A 34 -15.30 4.79 -4.26
CA CYS A 34 -14.31 5.17 -5.28
C CYS A 34 -12.91 5.33 -4.69
N SER A 35 -12.80 5.77 -3.45
CA SER A 35 -11.51 5.91 -2.78
C SER A 35 -10.89 4.57 -2.35
N GLU A 36 -11.70 3.53 -2.17
CA GLU A 36 -11.25 2.16 -1.87
C GLU A 36 -10.60 1.49 -3.08
N MET A 37 -10.88 1.94 -4.30
CA MET A 37 -10.18 1.49 -5.51
C MET A 37 -8.72 1.95 -5.55
N LEU A 38 -8.39 3.02 -4.82
CA LEU A 38 -7.03 3.56 -4.75
C LEU A 38 -6.13 2.63 -3.92
N SER A 39 -4.82 2.83 -4.08
CA SER A 39 -3.88 2.06 -3.28
C SER A 39 -3.92 2.53 -1.83
N ILE A 40 -3.69 1.60 -0.91
CA ILE A 40 -3.38 1.94 0.47
C ILE A 40 -2.14 2.84 0.58
N ASN A 41 -1.12 2.59 -0.25
CA ASN A 41 0.14 3.32 -0.18
C ASN A 41 0.02 4.74 -0.74
N TRP A 42 -1.16 5.10 -1.27
CA TRP A 42 -1.45 6.45 -1.70
C TRP A 42 -1.91 7.33 -0.53
N HIS A 43 -0.92 8.05 0.00
CA HIS A 43 -1.09 9.05 1.05
C HIS A 43 -1.15 10.49 0.47
N ASP A 44 -1.62 11.44 1.28
CA ASP A 44 -1.68 12.87 0.94
C ASP A 44 -2.41 13.21 -0.38
N THR A 45 -3.59 12.61 -0.62
CA THR A 45 -4.36 12.78 -1.87
C THR A 45 -4.67 14.24 -2.23
N ILE A 46 -4.69 15.16 -1.27
CA ILE A 46 -4.92 16.60 -1.47
C ILE A 46 -3.84 17.23 -2.38
N LYS A 47 -2.66 16.62 -2.52
CA LYS A 47 -1.59 17.09 -3.39
C LYS A 47 -1.81 16.74 -4.86
N TYR A 48 -2.72 15.84 -5.16
CA TYR A 48 -2.96 15.27 -6.49
C TYR A 48 -4.27 15.78 -7.09
N ASP A 49 -4.36 15.74 -8.41
CA ASP A 49 -5.58 16.06 -9.14
C ASP A 49 -6.41 14.78 -9.35
N LEU A 50 -7.70 14.91 -9.65
CA LEU A 50 -8.59 13.78 -9.91
C LEU A 50 -8.17 12.98 -11.16
N SER A 51 -7.48 13.62 -12.10
CA SER A 51 -6.89 12.94 -13.26
C SER A 51 -5.79 11.95 -12.86
N ASP A 52 -4.97 12.28 -11.85
CA ASP A 52 -4.01 11.34 -11.28
C ASP A 52 -4.72 10.12 -10.69
N ALA A 53 -5.84 10.35 -9.98
CA ALA A 53 -6.64 9.27 -9.39
C ALA A 53 -7.22 8.32 -10.45
N ALA A 54 -7.68 8.85 -11.57
CA ALA A 54 -8.17 8.05 -12.68
C ALA A 54 -7.05 7.19 -13.30
N ASN A 55 -5.91 7.81 -13.60
CA ASN A 55 -4.74 7.11 -14.16
C ASN A 55 -4.28 5.97 -13.24
N HIS A 56 -4.18 6.24 -11.94
CA HIS A 56 -3.80 5.25 -10.94
C HIS A 56 -4.77 4.07 -10.86
N ILE A 57 -6.09 4.33 -10.90
CA ILE A 57 -7.09 3.24 -10.90
C ILE A 57 -6.92 2.37 -12.14
N ASP A 58 -6.65 2.97 -13.30
CA ASP A 58 -6.43 2.21 -14.53
C ASP A 58 -5.12 1.42 -14.51
N GLU A 59 -4.06 1.95 -13.89
CA GLU A 59 -2.83 1.20 -13.62
C GLU A 59 -3.09 0.02 -12.68
N ARG A 60 -3.88 0.23 -11.62
CA ARG A 60 -4.27 -0.84 -10.70
C ARG A 60 -5.10 -1.93 -11.37
N LYS A 61 -5.96 -1.61 -12.32
CA LYS A 61 -6.69 -2.63 -13.10
C LYS A 61 -5.73 -3.54 -13.87
N LYS A 62 -4.61 -3.01 -14.38
CA LYS A 62 -3.58 -3.82 -15.07
C LYS A 62 -2.71 -4.60 -14.07
N ASN A 63 -2.47 -4.03 -12.89
CA ASN A 63 -1.68 -4.65 -11.83
C ASN A 63 -2.26 -5.99 -11.35
N ILE A 64 -3.59 -6.16 -11.37
CA ILE A 64 -4.23 -7.42 -10.94
C ILE A 64 -3.72 -8.64 -11.73
N ASP A 65 -3.52 -8.49 -13.03
CA ASP A 65 -3.04 -9.58 -13.89
C ASP A 65 -1.59 -9.92 -13.59
N ILE A 66 -0.79 -8.91 -13.23
CA ILE A 66 0.61 -9.08 -12.82
C ILE A 66 0.66 -9.80 -11.46
N LEU A 67 -0.20 -9.42 -10.51
CA LEU A 67 -0.26 -10.09 -9.20
C LEU A 67 -0.66 -11.56 -9.32
N LYS A 68 -1.59 -11.90 -10.22
CA LYS A 68 -2.05 -13.28 -10.40
C LYS A 68 -1.06 -14.16 -11.15
N ASN A 69 -0.43 -13.63 -12.20
CA ASN A 69 0.37 -14.44 -13.12
C ASN A 69 1.89 -14.31 -12.90
N ASN A 70 2.31 -13.18 -12.31
CA ASN A 70 3.70 -12.76 -12.30
C ASN A 70 4.25 -12.45 -10.90
N PHE A 71 3.48 -12.64 -9.83
CA PHE A 71 3.95 -12.48 -8.46
C PHE A 71 3.69 -13.76 -7.66
N ASN A 72 4.77 -14.42 -7.23
CA ASN A 72 4.71 -15.66 -6.47
C ASN A 72 5.54 -15.51 -5.18
N PRO A 73 4.94 -15.01 -4.09
CA PRO A 73 5.66 -14.77 -2.85
C PRO A 73 6.36 -16.03 -2.34
N THR A 74 7.67 -15.93 -2.14
CA THR A 74 8.50 -16.97 -1.53
C THR A 74 8.61 -16.79 -0.02
N ALA A 75 8.32 -15.58 0.47
CA ALA A 75 8.30 -15.24 1.89
C ALA A 75 7.23 -14.18 2.20
N TYR A 76 6.79 -14.14 3.45
CA TYR A 76 5.92 -13.10 3.97
C TYR A 76 6.29 -12.77 5.43
N TYR A 77 6.10 -11.52 5.81
CA TYR A 77 6.44 -11.00 7.13
C TYR A 77 5.33 -10.13 7.69
N GLY A 78 5.12 -10.19 9.00
CA GLY A 78 4.07 -9.45 9.67
C GLY A 78 2.72 -10.13 9.70
N PHE A 79 1.96 -9.81 10.75
CA PHE A 79 0.60 -10.30 10.91
C PHE A 79 -0.45 -9.35 10.31
N ARG A 80 -0.39 -8.04 10.56
CA ARG A 80 -1.27 -6.99 9.98
C ARG A 80 -0.63 -5.61 10.22
N PRO A 81 -0.05 -4.93 9.22
CA PRO A 81 0.08 -5.30 7.81
C PRO A 81 0.98 -6.51 7.55
N THR A 82 0.95 -7.05 6.34
CA THR A 82 1.87 -8.10 5.87
C THR A 82 2.68 -7.60 4.68
N LEU A 83 3.98 -7.85 4.71
CA LEU A 83 4.91 -7.67 3.58
C LEU A 83 5.07 -9.02 2.88
N PHE A 84 4.76 -9.08 1.59
CA PHE A 84 5.02 -10.23 0.73
C PHE A 84 6.25 -9.98 -0.13
N VAL A 85 7.10 -10.99 -0.25
CA VAL A 85 8.34 -10.93 -1.03
C VAL A 85 8.41 -12.11 -1.99
N ASP A 86 8.57 -11.83 -3.28
CA ASP A 86 8.97 -12.79 -4.30
C ASP A 86 10.46 -12.61 -4.59
N GLU A 87 11.28 -13.43 -3.95
CA GLU A 87 12.74 -13.36 -4.09
C GLU A 87 13.24 -13.78 -5.47
N ASN A 88 12.47 -14.59 -6.20
CA ASN A 88 12.86 -15.08 -7.52
C ASN A 88 12.72 -13.96 -8.56
N ARG A 89 11.62 -13.20 -8.47
CA ARG A 89 11.32 -12.11 -9.40
C ARG A 89 11.79 -10.74 -8.92
N LYS A 90 12.30 -10.66 -7.69
CA LYS A 90 12.74 -9.40 -7.07
C LYS A 90 11.60 -8.39 -6.98
N LEU A 91 10.44 -8.86 -6.52
CA LEU A 91 9.22 -8.08 -6.36
C LEU A 91 8.70 -8.19 -4.93
N PHE A 92 8.06 -7.14 -4.43
CA PHE A 92 7.41 -7.15 -3.12
C PHE A 92 6.15 -6.29 -3.11
N CYS A 93 5.26 -6.55 -2.16
CA CYS A 93 4.15 -5.66 -1.87
C CYS A 93 3.71 -5.72 -0.41
N ILE A 94 2.91 -4.74 0.01
CA ILE A 94 2.40 -4.64 1.39
C ILE A 94 0.87 -4.65 1.35
N THR A 95 0.27 -5.41 2.25
CA THR A 95 -1.19 -5.50 2.47
C THR A 95 -1.56 -4.99 3.85
N LEU A 96 -2.81 -4.54 4.03
CA LEU A 96 -3.39 -4.26 5.36
C LEU A 96 -3.64 -5.54 6.15
N GLY A 97 -4.10 -6.56 5.44
CA GLY A 97 -4.41 -7.86 6.00
C GLY A 97 -3.22 -8.73 6.28
N GLY A 98 -3.50 -9.79 7.04
CA GLY A 98 -2.56 -10.86 7.28
C GLY A 98 -2.43 -11.86 6.14
N ALA A 99 -1.25 -12.46 6.02
CA ALA A 99 -0.95 -13.49 5.01
C ALA A 99 -1.94 -14.66 4.99
N ARG A 100 -2.44 -15.04 6.18
CA ARG A 100 -3.33 -16.20 6.38
C ARG A 100 -4.82 -15.85 6.33
N GLU A 101 -5.15 -14.58 6.13
CA GLU A 101 -6.53 -14.16 5.95
C GLU A 101 -6.91 -14.24 4.49
N SER A 102 -7.48 -15.37 4.11
CA SER A 102 -8.23 -15.47 2.87
C SER A 102 -9.52 -14.66 3.02
N TYR A 103 -9.72 -13.69 2.13
CA TYR A 103 -11.01 -13.03 1.93
C TYR A 103 -11.52 -13.47 0.56
N GLY A 104 -12.31 -14.53 0.51
CA GLY A 104 -12.61 -15.23 -0.75
C GLY A 104 -11.52 -16.22 -1.17
N ASP A 105 -11.55 -16.63 -2.44
CA ASP A 105 -10.74 -17.75 -2.94
C ASP A 105 -9.28 -17.37 -3.28
N GLU A 106 -8.97 -16.08 -3.37
CA GLU A 106 -7.65 -15.57 -3.77
C GLU A 106 -6.81 -15.13 -2.56
N PRO A 107 -5.46 -15.11 -2.67
CA PRO A 107 -4.59 -14.51 -1.67
C PRO A 107 -4.88 -13.03 -1.39
N ARG A 108 -4.61 -12.59 -0.14
CA ARG A 108 -4.88 -11.22 0.32
C ARG A 108 -4.27 -10.13 -0.58
N TYR A 109 -3.05 -10.33 -1.06
CA TYR A 109 -2.35 -9.38 -1.92
C TYR A 109 -3.03 -9.20 -3.29
N ILE A 110 -3.74 -10.23 -3.79
CA ILE A 110 -4.57 -10.14 -4.99
C ILE A 110 -5.90 -9.43 -4.66
N ASN A 111 -6.57 -9.80 -3.55
CA ASN A 111 -7.85 -9.20 -3.18
C ASN A 111 -7.75 -7.70 -2.91
N GLU A 112 -6.68 -7.25 -2.25
CA GLU A 112 -6.40 -5.83 -2.02
C GLU A 112 -5.80 -5.14 -3.25
N ASN A 113 -5.49 -5.91 -4.31
CA ASN A 113 -4.76 -5.46 -5.48
C ASN A 113 -3.51 -4.66 -5.04
N CYS A 114 -2.62 -5.27 -4.25
CA CYS A 114 -1.49 -4.56 -3.64
C CYS A 114 -0.62 -3.89 -4.72
N ASP A 115 -0.12 -2.69 -4.45
CA ASP A 115 0.88 -2.10 -5.37
C ASP A 115 2.14 -2.96 -5.35
N LEU A 116 2.61 -3.34 -6.54
CA LEU A 116 3.77 -4.20 -6.70
C LEU A 116 5.02 -3.35 -6.95
N PHE A 117 6.07 -3.60 -6.17
CA PHE A 117 7.32 -2.84 -6.22
C PHE A 117 8.49 -3.75 -6.58
N SER A 118 9.40 -3.24 -7.40
CA SER A 118 10.68 -3.87 -7.71
C SER A 118 11.73 -3.48 -6.68
N PHE A 119 12.66 -4.40 -6.40
CA PHE A 119 13.73 -4.18 -5.44
C PHE A 119 14.66 -3.05 -5.90
N SER A 120 14.89 -2.93 -7.21
CA SER A 120 15.68 -1.85 -7.81
C SER A 120 15.12 -0.44 -7.52
N GLN A 121 13.82 -0.33 -7.19
CA GLN A 121 13.19 0.93 -6.82
C GLN A 121 13.45 1.32 -5.36
N ILE A 122 14.01 0.44 -4.53
CA ILE A 122 14.35 0.76 -3.15
C ILE A 122 15.49 1.79 -3.15
N GLU A 123 15.31 2.86 -2.38
CA GLU A 123 16.34 3.86 -2.12
C GLU A 123 17.03 3.61 -0.79
N ASP A 124 16.21 3.39 0.25
CA ASP A 124 16.66 3.21 1.62
C ASP A 124 15.64 2.40 2.42
N THR A 125 16.10 1.78 3.51
CA THR A 125 15.24 1.15 4.50
C THR A 125 15.63 1.59 5.91
N MET A 126 14.65 1.83 6.77
CA MET A 126 14.90 2.29 8.15
C MET A 126 14.01 1.54 9.13
N ILE A 127 14.59 1.03 10.21
CA ILE A 127 13.84 0.49 11.34
C ILE A 127 13.84 1.50 12.50
N SER A 128 12.69 1.67 13.14
CA SER A 128 12.57 2.40 14.40
C SER A 128 11.65 1.68 15.37
N SER A 129 11.84 1.96 16.67
CA SER A 129 11.06 1.40 17.77
C SER A 129 10.45 2.53 18.59
N SER A 130 9.17 2.42 18.92
CA SER A 130 8.49 3.38 19.81
C SER A 130 8.48 2.89 21.26
N GLU A 131 8.29 3.81 22.21
CA GLU A 131 8.17 3.50 23.65
C GLU A 131 7.04 2.50 23.97
N ASN A 132 6.01 2.46 23.11
CA ASN A 132 4.88 1.54 23.24
C ASN A 132 5.13 0.16 22.63
N GLY A 133 6.39 -0.17 22.28
CA GLY A 133 6.76 -1.47 21.70
C GLY A 133 6.31 -1.68 20.25
N VAL A 134 5.86 -0.61 19.56
CA VAL A 134 5.58 -0.70 18.12
C VAL A 134 6.87 -0.50 17.36
N HIS A 135 7.22 -1.46 16.53
CA HIS A 135 8.38 -1.40 15.65
C HIS A 135 7.93 -1.11 14.22
N THR A 136 8.69 -0.25 13.53
CA THR A 136 8.33 0.25 12.20
C THR A 136 9.48 0.05 11.24
N LEU A 137 9.22 -0.67 10.15
CA LEU A 137 10.06 -0.69 8.97
C LEU A 137 9.53 0.33 7.97
N THR A 138 10.40 1.23 7.54
CA THR A 138 10.14 2.21 6.49
C THR A 138 10.96 1.82 5.27
N VAL A 139 10.32 1.74 4.11
CA VAL A 139 11.01 1.54 2.82
C VAL A 139 10.78 2.78 1.96
N THR A 140 11.86 3.42 1.55
CA THR A 140 11.83 4.57 0.65
C THR A 140 11.94 4.09 -0.79
N ILE A 141 11.03 4.53 -1.66
CA ILE A 141 10.94 4.11 -3.06
C ILE A 141 11.29 5.29 -3.98
N LYS A 142 12.25 5.08 -4.88
CA LYS A 142 12.70 6.05 -5.87
C LYS A 142 11.59 6.36 -6.86
N ASN A 143 11.31 7.65 -7.02
CA ASN A 143 10.48 8.19 -8.10
C ASN A 143 9.11 7.49 -8.29
N HIS A 144 8.54 6.89 -7.24
CA HIS A 144 7.20 6.31 -7.35
C HIS A 144 6.14 7.42 -7.33
N PRO A 145 5.17 7.45 -8.25
CA PRO A 145 4.28 8.60 -8.39
C PRO A 145 3.45 8.92 -7.14
N TRP A 146 3.05 7.91 -6.36
CA TRP A 146 2.21 8.07 -5.15
C TRP A 146 2.69 7.33 -3.89
N ALA A 147 3.72 6.47 -4.00
CA ALA A 147 4.14 5.56 -2.92
C ALA A 147 5.65 5.67 -2.66
N THR A 148 6.13 6.89 -2.49
CA THR A 148 7.55 7.18 -2.23
C THR A 148 8.04 6.67 -0.87
N LYS A 149 7.12 6.40 0.05
CA LYS A 149 7.42 5.89 1.39
C LYS A 149 6.39 4.84 1.79
N LEU A 150 6.86 3.62 2.00
CA LEU A 150 6.07 2.51 2.49
C LEU A 150 6.35 2.33 3.98
N ILE A 151 5.30 2.24 4.80
CA ILE A 151 5.43 2.14 6.25
C ILE A 151 4.76 0.85 6.72
N PHE A 152 5.59 -0.08 7.17
CA PHE A 152 5.19 -1.34 7.77
C PHE A 152 5.34 -1.25 9.29
N LYS A 153 4.24 -1.42 10.04
CA LYS A 153 4.23 -1.33 11.51
C LYS A 153 3.78 -2.66 12.11
N ASP A 154 4.64 -3.34 12.84
CA ASP A 154 4.23 -4.53 13.59
C ASP A 154 4.13 -4.22 15.10
N ARG A 155 3.09 -4.78 15.72
CA ARG A 155 2.77 -4.63 17.15
C ARG A 155 2.66 -5.97 17.87
N ILE A 156 2.44 -7.08 17.16
CA ILE A 156 1.90 -8.31 17.77
C ILE A 156 2.74 -9.57 17.49
N ALA A 157 3.46 -9.69 16.38
CA ALA A 157 3.99 -11.01 15.99
C ALA A 157 5.51 -11.19 16.01
N SER A 158 6.27 -10.10 16.00
CA SER A 158 7.72 -10.17 15.86
C SER A 158 8.42 -9.20 16.81
N ASN A 159 9.23 -9.75 17.71
CA ASN A 159 10.32 -9.05 18.36
C ASN A 159 11.08 -8.20 17.33
N TYR A 160 11.71 -7.11 17.77
CA TYR A 160 12.60 -6.26 16.95
C TYR A 160 13.53 -7.07 16.03
N GLU A 161 13.93 -8.27 16.46
CA GLU A 161 14.72 -9.25 15.75
C GLU A 161 14.12 -9.70 14.40
N ASP A 162 12.82 -10.02 14.29
CA ASP A 162 12.32 -10.43 12.98
C ASP A 162 12.25 -9.25 12.02
N LEU A 163 12.00 -8.03 12.52
CA LEU A 163 12.11 -6.83 11.69
C LEU A 163 13.54 -6.58 11.22
N LEU A 164 14.54 -6.82 12.06
CA LEU A 164 15.94 -6.83 11.64
C LEU A 164 16.19 -7.89 10.58
N VAL A 165 15.57 -9.06 10.67
CA VAL A 165 15.65 -10.10 9.62
C VAL A 165 15.01 -9.61 8.32
N VAL A 166 13.82 -9.00 8.37
CA VAL A 166 13.16 -8.42 7.19
C VAL A 166 14.01 -7.34 6.56
N ASP A 167 14.51 -6.38 7.34
CA ASP A 167 15.39 -5.31 6.86
C ASP A 167 16.67 -5.89 6.27
N ALA A 168 17.31 -6.84 6.96
CA ALA A 168 18.51 -7.50 6.46
C ALA A 168 18.23 -8.26 5.16
N GLN A 169 17.08 -8.89 4.98
CA GLN A 169 16.70 -9.57 3.75
C GLN A 169 16.42 -8.58 2.62
N LEU A 170 15.60 -7.56 2.85
CA LEU A 170 15.34 -6.52 1.85
C LEU A 170 16.63 -5.83 1.43
N ARG A 171 17.48 -5.46 2.39
CA ARG A 171 18.81 -4.90 2.14
C ARG A 171 19.69 -5.90 1.40
N ARG A 172 19.81 -7.14 1.85
CA ARG A 172 20.64 -8.17 1.17
C ARG A 172 20.23 -8.33 -0.29
N ILE A 173 18.94 -8.41 -0.56
CA ILE A 173 18.46 -8.64 -1.93
C ILE A 173 18.66 -7.36 -2.77
N PHE A 174 18.47 -6.17 -2.20
CA PHE A 174 18.75 -4.90 -2.89
C PHE A 174 20.25 -4.67 -3.15
N TYR A 175 21.11 -4.90 -2.16
CA TYR A 175 22.55 -4.66 -2.25
C TYR A 175 23.29 -5.75 -3.05
N ALA A 176 22.69 -6.93 -3.27
CA ALA A 176 23.23 -7.93 -4.19
C ALA A 176 23.18 -7.48 -5.67
N GLU A 177 22.44 -6.41 -5.99
CA GLU A 177 22.31 -5.85 -7.35
C GLU A 177 23.25 -4.65 -7.61
N LYS A 178 23.99 -4.16 -6.60
CA LYS A 178 24.99 -3.08 -6.75
C LYS A 178 26.39 -3.65 -6.92
#